data_AF-A0A940FVP2-F1
#
_entry.id   AF-A0A940FVP2-F1
#
_cell.length_a   1.000
_cell.length_b   1.000
_cell.length_c   1.000
_cell.angle_alpha   90.00
_cell.angle_beta   90.00
_cell.angle_gamma   90.00
#
_symmetry.space_group_name_H-M   'P 1'
#
loop_
_entity.id
_entity.type
_entity.pdbx_description
1 polymer ?
#
loop_
_entity_poly.entity_id
_entity_poly.type
_entity_poly.pdbx_seq_one_letter_code
_entity_poly.pdbx_strand_id
1 'polypeptide(L)'
;MDNHPQTRASHRTDGVPRRRHHTLRHLDPAFVVELSGRLPAHTAECIQDTFGISANTWLKLRKGMPIRQSVAERLLNRFGAQLRHS
;
A
#
# COMPACT_ATOMS: atom_id res chain seq x y z
N MET A 1 8.52 54.60 11.95
CA MET A 1 9.24 53.91 13.04
C MET A 1 8.16 53.12 13.73
N ASP A 2 8.04 51.80 13.60
CA ASP A 2 9.08 50.78 13.73
C ASP A 2 8.81 49.53 12.87
N ASN A 3 9.83 48.69 12.84
CA ASN A 3 10.20 47.69 11.85
C ASN A 3 9.62 46.28 12.16
N HIS A 4 9.59 45.43 11.12
CA HIS A 4 9.19 44.00 11.04
C HIS A 4 9.86 43.09 12.10
N PRO A 5 9.37 41.85 12.39
CA PRO A 5 9.63 40.72 11.47
C PRO A 5 8.58 39.57 11.40
N GLN A 6 8.85 38.74 10.40
CA GLN A 6 8.09 37.60 9.87
C GLN A 6 8.46 36.26 10.52
N THR A 7 7.51 35.32 10.66
CA THR A 7 7.73 33.86 10.79
C THR A 7 6.40 33.15 10.40
N ARG A 8 6.20 32.49 9.24
CA ARG A 8 6.82 31.30 8.60
C ARG A 8 6.27 29.96 9.14
N ALA A 9 5.31 29.33 8.42
CA ALA A 9 5.08 27.88 8.26
C ALA A 9 3.77 27.66 7.47
N SER A 10 3.78 27.56 6.14
CA SER A 10 3.92 26.28 5.41
C SER A 10 3.10 25.13 5.97
N HIS A 11 1.85 24.98 5.52
CA HIS A 11 1.34 23.68 5.09
C HIS A 11 0.54 23.87 3.81
N ARG A 12 1.31 23.89 2.72
CA ARG A 12 0.83 23.71 1.36
C ARG A 12 0.33 22.28 1.26
N THR A 13 -0.94 22.03 1.57
CA THR A 13 -1.59 20.80 1.10
C THR A 13 -1.84 21.00 -0.39
N ASP A 14 -0.81 20.70 -1.17
CA ASP A 14 -0.95 20.48 -2.60
C ASP A 14 -1.84 19.24 -2.77
N GLY A 15 -3.14 19.47 -2.83
CA GLY A 15 -4.14 18.48 -3.14
C GLY A 15 -4.02 18.10 -4.61
N VAL A 16 -2.97 17.38 -4.98
CA VAL A 16 -2.97 16.66 -6.25
C VAL A 16 -4.00 15.54 -6.11
N PRO A 17 -5.08 15.52 -6.90
CA PRO A 17 -5.86 14.30 -7.03
C PRO A 17 -4.93 13.30 -7.71
N ARG A 18 -4.33 12.40 -6.93
CA ARG A 18 -3.52 11.30 -7.48
C ARG A 18 -4.44 10.56 -8.45
N ARG A 19 -4.18 10.74 -9.76
CA ARG A 19 -4.94 10.10 -10.84
C ARG A 19 -5.09 8.63 -10.48
N ARG A 20 -6.34 8.17 -10.37
CA ARG A 20 -6.61 6.76 -10.08
C ARG A 20 -6.27 5.97 -11.34
N HIS A 21 -5.00 5.65 -11.52
CA HIS A 21 -4.56 4.71 -12.54
C HIS A 21 -5.32 3.39 -12.29
N HIS A 22 -6.28 3.08 -13.16
CA HIS A 22 -7.06 1.85 -13.15
C HIS A 22 -6.29 0.66 -13.72
N THR A 23 -4.98 0.82 -13.97
CA THR A 23 -4.09 -0.26 -14.34
C THR A 23 -4.15 -1.35 -13.28
N LEU A 24 -4.37 -2.58 -13.72
CA LEU A 24 -4.33 -3.76 -12.87
C LEU A 24 -2.99 -4.47 -13.06
N ARG A 25 -2.46 -5.04 -11.98
CA ARG A 25 -1.18 -5.73 -11.93
C ARG A 25 -1.32 -7.04 -11.18
N HIS A 26 -0.72 -8.09 -11.71
CA HIS A 26 -0.56 -9.36 -11.03
C HIS A 26 0.62 -9.27 -10.04
N LEU A 27 0.47 -9.91 -8.88
CA LEU A 27 1.59 -10.16 -7.98
C LEU A 27 2.04 -11.61 -8.16
N ASP A 28 3.33 -11.84 -7.92
CA ASP A 28 3.90 -13.18 -7.96
C ASP A 28 3.18 -14.08 -6.93
N PRO A 29 2.75 -15.30 -7.29
CA PRO A 29 2.13 -16.22 -6.34
C PRO A 29 3.06 -16.55 -5.15
N ALA A 30 4.37 -16.62 -5.34
CA ALA A 30 5.33 -16.84 -4.24
C ALA A 30 5.31 -15.67 -3.23
N PHE A 31 5.22 -14.44 -3.73
CA PHE A 31 5.05 -13.23 -2.91
C PHE A 31 3.77 -13.30 -2.06
N VAL A 32 2.67 -13.80 -2.63
CA VAL A 32 1.39 -13.93 -1.93
C VAL A 32 1.44 -15.03 -0.86
N VAL A 33 2.13 -16.15 -1.13
CA VAL A 33 2.33 -17.23 -0.15
C VAL A 33 3.14 -16.72 1.04
N GLU A 34 4.23 -16.00 0.80
CA GLU A 34 5.05 -15.46 1.89
C GLU A 34 4.30 -14.43 2.73
N LEU A 35 3.52 -13.54 2.09
CA LEU A 35 2.60 -12.65 2.81
C LEU A 35 1.61 -13.42 3.67
N SER A 36 1.05 -14.52 3.16
CA SER A 36 0.09 -15.32 3.91
C SER A 36 0.71 -15.90 5.18
N GLY A 37 2.00 -16.25 5.17
CA GLY A 37 2.71 -16.72 6.35
C GLY A 37 2.92 -15.65 7.43
N ARG A 38 2.77 -14.37 7.08
CA ARG A 38 2.88 -13.24 8.02
C ARG A 38 1.55 -12.84 8.65
N LEU A 39 0.43 -13.34 8.14
CA LEU A 39 -0.88 -13.10 8.75
C LEU A 39 -1.08 -14.00 9.97
N PRO A 40 -1.30 -13.45 11.16
CA PRO A 40 -1.64 -14.26 12.34
C PRO A 40 -3.04 -14.89 12.18
N ALA A 41 -3.95 -14.20 11.47
CA ALA A 41 -5.28 -14.71 11.15
C ALA A 41 -5.77 -14.18 9.80
N HIS A 42 -6.59 -14.97 9.11
CA HIS A 42 -7.16 -14.65 7.79
C HIS A 42 -8.51 -13.92 7.90
N THR A 43 -8.67 -13.07 8.92
CA THR A 43 -9.87 -12.25 9.11
C THR A 43 -9.74 -10.91 8.39
N ALA A 44 -10.86 -10.28 8.07
CA ALA A 44 -10.87 -9.00 7.35
C ALA A 44 -10.13 -7.89 8.11
N GLU A 45 -10.30 -7.84 9.42
CA GLU A 45 -9.61 -6.88 10.31
C GLU A 45 -8.10 -7.13 10.31
N CYS A 46 -7.64 -8.36 10.53
CA CYS A 46 -6.21 -8.68 10.50
C CYS A 46 -5.56 -8.36 9.15
N ILE A 47 -6.24 -8.62 8.04
CA ILE A 47 -5.74 -8.28 6.69
C ILE A 47 -5.61 -6.76 6.54
N GLN A 48 -6.61 -6.01 6.99
CA GLN A 48 -6.60 -4.56 6.90
C GLN A 48 -5.54 -3.94 7.82
N ASP A 49 -5.38 -4.43 9.03
CA ASP A 49 -4.39 -3.94 9.99
C ASP A 49 -2.96 -4.27 9.55
N THR A 50 -2.72 -5.50 9.06
CA THR A 50 -1.38 -5.95 8.66
C THR A 50 -0.95 -5.34 7.33
N PHE A 51 -1.84 -5.35 6.32
CA PHE A 51 -1.48 -4.99 4.95
C PHE A 51 -2.05 -3.65 4.48
N GLY A 52 -3.04 -3.09 5.17
CA GLY A 52 -3.71 -1.86 4.73
C GLY A 52 -4.57 -2.06 3.48
N ILE A 53 -5.03 -3.29 3.20
CA ILE A 53 -5.89 -3.64 2.07
C ILE A 53 -7.16 -4.33 2.58
N SER A 54 -8.23 -4.33 1.78
CA SER A 54 -9.45 -5.04 2.16
C SER A 54 -9.33 -6.56 1.95
N ALA A 55 -10.13 -7.32 2.69
CA ALA A 55 -10.25 -8.78 2.53
C ALA A 55 -10.56 -9.21 1.09
N ASN A 56 -11.35 -8.42 0.36
CA ASN A 56 -11.64 -8.68 -1.06
C ASN A 56 -10.39 -8.57 -1.94
N THR A 57 -9.52 -7.58 -1.69
CA THR A 57 -8.24 -7.47 -2.40
C THR A 57 -7.33 -8.64 -2.06
N TRP A 58 -7.30 -9.06 -0.79
CA TRP A 58 -6.54 -10.25 -0.37
C TRP A 58 -7.04 -11.54 -1.05
N LEU A 59 -8.36 -11.73 -1.14
CA LEU A 59 -8.94 -12.88 -1.84
C LEU A 59 -8.57 -12.86 -3.33
N LYS A 60 -8.50 -11.69 -3.96
CA LYS A 60 -8.02 -11.56 -5.35
C LYS A 60 -6.57 -12.02 -5.49
N LEU A 61 -5.70 -11.58 -4.59
CA LEU A 61 -4.30 -11.99 -4.59
C LEU A 61 -4.16 -13.51 -4.44
N ARG A 62 -4.87 -14.12 -3.49
CA ARG A 62 -4.86 -15.59 -3.30
C ARG A 62 -5.40 -16.37 -4.50
N LYS A 63 -6.30 -15.77 -5.27
CA LYS A 63 -6.86 -16.35 -6.50
C LYS A 63 -5.99 -16.06 -7.75
N GLY A 64 -4.84 -15.39 -7.61
CA GLY A 64 -4.01 -14.98 -8.74
C GLY A 64 -4.66 -13.91 -9.62
N MET A 65 -5.69 -13.23 -9.12
CA MET A 65 -6.36 -12.16 -9.87
C MET A 65 -5.58 -10.84 -9.78
N PRO A 66 -5.61 -10.02 -10.84
CA PRO A 66 -4.91 -8.76 -10.85
C PRO A 66 -5.60 -7.74 -9.94
N ILE A 67 -4.79 -6.97 -9.21
CA ILE A 67 -5.24 -5.91 -8.31
C ILE A 67 -4.81 -4.55 -8.85
N ARG A 68 -5.34 -3.44 -8.30
CA ARG A 68 -4.93 -2.10 -8.73
C ARG A 68 -3.43 -1.91 -8.58
N GLN A 69 -2.79 -1.32 -9.59
CA GLN A 69 -1.36 -1.05 -9.62
C GLN A 69 -0.91 -0.27 -8.38
N SER A 70 -1.65 0.76 -7.98
CA SER A 70 -1.33 1.54 -6.78
C SER A 70 -1.34 0.72 -5.49
N VAL A 71 -2.15 -0.34 -5.43
CA VAL A 71 -2.19 -1.26 -4.27
C VAL A 71 -1.02 -2.25 -4.35
N ALA A 72 -0.77 -2.80 -5.53
CA ALA A 72 0.38 -3.68 -5.79
C ALA A 72 1.71 -2.97 -5.46
N GLU A 73 1.90 -1.73 -5.91
CA GLU A 73 3.08 -0.91 -5.62
C GLU A 73 3.25 -0.65 -4.13
N ARG A 74 2.16 -0.37 -3.40
CA ARG A 74 2.22 -0.20 -1.94
C ARG A 74 2.65 -1.48 -1.23
N LEU A 75 2.15 -2.63 -1.65
CA LEU A 75 2.54 -3.93 -1.11
C LEU A 75 4.00 -4.25 -1.43
N LEU A 76 4.42 -4.05 -2.68
CA LEU A 76 5.80 -4.28 -3.12
C LEU A 76 6.79 -3.32 -2.46
N ASN A 77 6.44 -2.05 -2.27
CA ASN A 77 7.30 -1.09 -1.57
C ASN A 77 7.43 -1.41 -0.08
N ARG A 78 6.36 -1.92 0.55
CA ARG A 78 6.38 -2.25 1.99
C ARG A 78 7.07 -3.59 2.26
N PHE A 79 6.77 -4.60 1.44
CA PHE A 79 7.16 -5.98 1.70
C PHE A 79 8.16 -6.53 0.68
N GLY A 80 8.16 -6.05 -0.57
CA GLY A 80 8.99 -6.61 -1.65
C GLY A 80 10.50 -6.52 -1.43
N ALA A 81 11.00 -5.53 -0.68
CA ALA A 81 12.40 -5.51 -0.28
C ALA A 81 12.76 -6.60 0.73
N GLN A 82 11.78 -7.03 1.55
CA GLN A 82 11.95 -8.02 2.61
C GLN A 82 11.94 -9.46 2.08
N LEU A 83 11.44 -9.69 0.86
CA LEU A 83 11.34 -11.02 0.25
C LEU A 83 12.55 -11.38 -0.62
N ARG A 84 13.60 -10.54 -0.63
CA ARG A 84 14.83 -10.75 -1.41
C ARG A 84 15.88 -11.58 -0.66
N HIS A 85 15.53 -12.18 0.47
CA HIS A 85 16.47 -12.81 1.42
C HIS A 85 16.00 -14.18 1.91
N SER A 86 15.57 -15.07 1.02
CA SER A 86 15.49 -16.51 1.33
C SER A 86 16.22 -17.33 0.28
#